data_AF-A0A3C0T8J6-F1
#
_entry.id   AF-A0A3C0T8J6-F1
#
_cell.length_a   1.000
_cell.length_b   1.000
_cell.length_c   1.000
_cell.angle_alpha   90.00
_cell.angle_beta   90.00
_cell.angle_gamma   90.00
#
_symmetry.space_group_name_H-M   'P 1'
#
loop_
_entity.id
_entity.type
_entity.pdbx_description
1 polymer ?
#
loop_
_entity_poly.entity_id
_entity_poly.type
_entity_poly.pdbx_seq_one_letter_code
_entity_poly.pdbx_strand_id
1 'polypeptide(L)'
;MKTATINVDPSHVIDEVSPLVFGGFIEHMGRCVYEGVYDPDSTVADEDGFRTDVMDALRELQMTIMRYPGGNFASGYHWEDGVGPQEQRPTVRELAWQSIETNAFGTDEFLKLCRKMQWEPMMAVNLGTGTPEEARNWVEY
;
A
#
# COMPACT_ATOMS: atom_id res chain seq x y z
N MET A 1 -14.76 -16.52 40.62
CA MET A 1 -14.77 -16.49 39.14
C MET A 1 -15.98 -15.70 38.70
N LYS A 2 -15.85 -14.85 37.67
CA LYS A 2 -17.01 -14.24 37.02
C LYS A 2 -17.45 -15.13 35.87
N THR A 3 -18.75 -15.28 35.71
CA THR A 3 -19.36 -16.08 34.62
C THR A 3 -19.90 -15.13 33.56
N ALA A 4 -19.68 -15.45 32.28
CA ALA A 4 -20.28 -14.77 31.14
C ALA A 4 -21.10 -15.78 30.32
N THR A 5 -22.18 -15.30 29.70
CA THR A 5 -23.05 -16.08 28.81
C THR A 5 -23.09 -15.43 27.44
N ILE A 6 -22.92 -16.22 26.38
CA ILE A 6 -23.04 -15.80 24.98
C ILE A 6 -24.17 -16.60 24.36
N ASN A 7 -25.09 -15.93 23.65
CA ASN A 7 -26.16 -16.55 22.88
C ASN A 7 -25.97 -16.17 21.40
N VAL A 8 -26.08 -17.15 20.50
CA VAL A 8 -25.95 -16.95 19.06
C VAL A 8 -27.23 -17.47 18.39
N ASP A 9 -27.93 -16.59 17.69
CA ASP A 9 -29.14 -16.90 16.92
C ASP A 9 -28.91 -16.56 15.44
N PRO A 10 -28.76 -17.56 14.54
CA PRO A 10 -28.54 -17.32 13.11
C PRO A 10 -29.69 -16.60 12.39
N SER A 11 -30.89 -16.56 12.98
CA SER A 11 -32.02 -15.82 12.42
C SER A 11 -31.97 -14.32 12.76
N HIS A 12 -31.17 -13.94 13.75
CA HIS A 12 -30.96 -12.56 14.16
C HIS A 12 -29.78 -11.94 13.38
N VAL A 13 -30.02 -11.65 12.10
CA VAL A 13 -29.02 -11.01 11.22
C VAL A 13 -28.93 -9.52 11.52
N ILE A 14 -27.72 -9.00 11.74
CA ILE A 14 -27.46 -7.56 11.86
C ILE A 14 -27.35 -6.94 10.47
N ASP A 15 -26.32 -7.33 9.71
CA ASP A 15 -26.08 -6.87 8.33
C ASP A 15 -25.05 -7.79 7.64
N GLU A 16 -24.82 -7.57 6.34
CA GLU A 16 -23.72 -8.17 5.60
C GLU A 16 -22.38 -7.54 5.99
N VAL A 17 -21.36 -8.38 6.22
CA VAL A 17 -20.01 -7.91 6.50
C VAL A 17 -19.34 -7.53 5.18
N SER A 18 -19.15 -6.24 4.95
CA SER A 18 -18.43 -5.75 3.77
C SER A 18 -17.03 -6.38 3.67
N PRO A 19 -16.61 -6.91 2.51
CA PRO A 19 -15.29 -7.49 2.34
C PRO A 19 -14.16 -6.46 2.56
N LEU A 20 -14.44 -5.16 2.39
CA LEU A 20 -13.46 -4.08 2.52
C LEU A 20 -12.96 -3.86 3.95
N VAL A 21 -13.60 -4.48 4.96
CA VAL A 21 -13.09 -4.45 6.35
C VAL A 21 -11.83 -5.32 6.51
N PHE A 22 -11.59 -6.24 5.58
CA PHE A 22 -10.41 -7.11 5.54
C PHE A 22 -9.31 -6.53 4.67
N GLY A 23 -9.06 -5.23 4.83
CA GLY A 23 -8.02 -4.49 4.09
C GLY A 23 -6.64 -4.55 4.74
N GLY A 24 -5.63 -4.22 3.95
CA GLY A 24 -4.26 -3.99 4.39
C GLY A 24 -3.82 -2.55 4.19
N PHE A 25 -2.59 -2.25 4.63
CA PHE A 25 -1.96 -0.96 4.45
C PHE A 25 -0.46 -1.11 4.21
N ILE A 26 0.02 -0.53 3.11
CA ILE A 26 1.43 -0.41 2.76
C ILE A 26 1.79 1.08 2.79
N GLU A 27 2.78 1.42 3.62
CA GLU A 27 3.35 2.76 3.68
C GLU A 27 4.83 2.71 3.30
N HIS A 28 5.33 3.74 2.64
CA HIS A 28 6.76 4.01 2.52
C HIS A 28 7.34 4.39 3.89
N MET A 29 7.50 3.37 4.75
CA MET A 29 8.00 3.47 6.12
C MET A 29 8.89 2.27 6.44
N GLY A 30 10.13 2.57 6.81
CA GLY A 30 11.11 1.54 7.20
C GLY A 30 11.32 0.52 6.07
N ARG A 31 11.00 -0.74 6.34
CA ARG A 31 11.18 -1.86 5.40
C ARG A 31 9.86 -2.43 4.89
N CYS A 32 8.78 -1.65 4.92
CA CYS A 32 7.49 -2.11 4.43
C CYS A 32 7.52 -2.31 2.91
N VAL A 33 8.03 -1.32 2.17
CA VAL A 33 8.25 -1.38 0.72
C VAL A 33 9.62 -2.00 0.43
N TYR A 34 10.70 -1.24 0.63
CA TYR A 34 12.08 -1.66 0.36
C TYR A 34 12.55 -2.74 1.34
N GLU A 35 13.19 -3.78 0.82
CA GLU A 35 13.56 -5.01 1.56
C GLU A 35 12.35 -5.78 2.14
N GLY A 36 11.14 -5.33 1.82
CA GLY A 36 9.85 -5.87 2.25
C GLY A 36 9.11 -6.51 1.07
N VAL A 37 8.04 -5.86 0.60
CA VAL A 37 7.30 -6.35 -0.57
C VAL A 37 8.08 -6.19 -1.88
N TYR A 38 9.04 -5.26 -1.93
CA TYR A 38 9.84 -4.95 -3.11
C TYR A 38 11.35 -4.97 -2.78
N ASP A 39 12.07 -5.84 -3.48
CA ASP A 39 13.51 -6.07 -3.30
C ASP A 39 14.07 -6.72 -4.58
N PRO A 40 14.37 -5.93 -5.63
CA PRO A 40 14.75 -6.46 -6.95
C PRO A 40 16.08 -7.23 -6.95
N ASP A 41 16.94 -7.01 -5.94
CA ASP A 41 18.21 -7.73 -5.78
C ASP A 41 18.03 -9.07 -5.05
N SER A 42 16.82 -9.37 -4.57
CA SER A 42 16.54 -10.61 -3.83
C SER A 42 16.52 -11.83 -4.73
N THR A 43 17.14 -12.92 -4.27
CA THR A 43 17.10 -14.22 -4.98
C THR A 43 15.69 -14.85 -5.06
N VAL A 44 14.73 -14.34 -4.28
CA VAL A 44 13.34 -14.79 -4.26
C VAL A 44 12.36 -13.72 -4.76
N ALA A 45 12.86 -12.66 -5.41
CA ALA A 45 12.01 -11.72 -6.13
C ALA A 45 11.60 -12.27 -7.50
N ASP A 46 10.42 -11.85 -7.96
CA ASP A 46 9.96 -12.10 -9.34
C ASP A 46 10.60 -11.10 -10.33
N GLU A 47 10.23 -11.20 -11.61
CA GLU A 47 10.75 -10.34 -12.67
C GLU A 47 10.42 -8.85 -12.51
N ASP A 48 9.44 -8.51 -11.67
CA ASP A 48 9.05 -7.15 -11.36
C ASP A 48 9.67 -6.64 -10.05
N GLY A 49 10.52 -7.44 -9.40
CA GLY A 49 11.19 -7.11 -8.14
C GLY A 49 10.35 -7.36 -6.90
N PHE A 50 9.18 -7.99 -7.01
CA PHE A 50 8.34 -8.31 -5.86
C PHE A 50 8.78 -9.62 -5.19
N ARG A 51 8.91 -9.59 -3.87
CA ARG A 51 9.29 -10.77 -3.07
C ARG A 51 8.18 -11.83 -3.10
N THR A 52 8.44 -12.96 -3.76
CA THR A 52 7.44 -14.02 -3.96
C THR A 52 7.02 -14.69 -2.66
N ASP A 53 7.96 -14.90 -1.74
CA ASP A 53 7.70 -15.44 -0.41
C ASP A 53 6.82 -14.52 0.45
N VAL A 54 7.00 -13.20 0.34
CA VAL A 54 6.14 -12.20 0.99
C VAL A 54 4.75 -12.21 0.36
N MET A 55 4.66 -12.24 -0.97
CA MET A 55 3.37 -12.33 -1.66
C MET A 55 2.61 -13.61 -1.27
N ASP A 56 3.27 -14.76 -1.20
CA ASP A 56 2.64 -16.02 -0.80
C ASP A 56 2.07 -15.96 0.62
N ALA A 57 2.85 -15.42 1.57
CA ALA A 57 2.37 -15.21 2.94
C ALA A 57 1.15 -14.25 3.00
N LEU A 58 1.14 -13.19 2.18
CA LEU A 58 0.03 -12.24 2.14
C LEU A 58 -1.22 -12.81 1.45
N ARG A 59 -1.08 -13.75 0.50
CA ARG A 59 -2.21 -14.43 -0.14
C ARG A 59 -3.04 -15.23 0.86
N GLU A 60 -2.41 -15.81 1.88
CA GLU A 60 -3.10 -16.57 2.93
C GLU A 60 -4.07 -15.71 3.75
N LEU A 61 -3.83 -14.40 3.81
CA LEU A 61 -4.66 -13.45 4.56
C LEU A 61 -5.92 -13.01 3.82
N GLN A 62 -6.01 -13.30 2.51
CA GLN A 62 -7.16 -12.96 1.65
C GLN A 62 -7.59 -11.49 1.77
N MET A 63 -6.63 -10.57 1.82
CA MET A 63 -6.90 -9.14 1.88
C MET A 63 -7.63 -8.67 0.62
N THR A 64 -8.54 -7.71 0.77
CA THR A 64 -9.48 -7.30 -0.29
C THR A 64 -9.18 -5.91 -0.86
N ILE A 65 -8.63 -5.03 -0.04
CA ILE A 65 -8.27 -3.65 -0.38
C ILE A 65 -6.92 -3.30 0.24
N MET A 66 -6.11 -2.50 -0.44
CA MET A 66 -4.79 -2.10 0.03
C MET A 66 -4.62 -0.59 0.00
N ARG A 67 -4.39 0.01 1.17
CA ARG A 67 -4.08 1.44 1.28
C ARG A 67 -2.63 1.72 0.89
N TYR A 68 -2.38 2.83 0.19
CA TYR A 68 -1.06 3.30 -0.28
C TYR A 68 -1.11 4.82 -0.61
N PRO A 69 -0.01 5.60 -0.64
CA PRO A 69 1.39 5.28 -0.29
C PRO A 69 1.74 5.45 1.18
N GLY A 70 0.79 5.90 1.99
CA GLY A 70 1.08 6.15 3.40
C GLY A 70 0.11 7.08 4.10
N GLY A 71 0.25 7.13 5.43
CA GLY A 71 -0.42 8.07 6.30
C GLY A 71 0.39 9.35 6.36
N ASN A 72 1.42 9.36 7.18
CA ASN A 72 2.24 10.55 7.34
C ASN A 72 3.09 10.81 6.09
N PHE A 73 3.63 9.75 5.47
CA PHE A 73 4.41 9.84 4.23
C PHE A 73 3.66 10.59 3.11
N ALA A 74 2.38 10.26 2.90
CA ALA A 74 1.58 10.85 1.83
C ALA A 74 1.42 12.39 1.96
N SER A 75 1.62 12.96 3.15
CA SER A 75 1.47 14.40 3.37
C SER A 75 2.63 15.24 2.83
N GLY A 76 3.73 14.59 2.42
CA GLY A 76 4.89 15.22 1.80
C GLY A 76 5.32 14.58 0.48
N TYR A 77 4.50 13.67 -0.06
CA TYR A 77 4.81 12.89 -1.25
C TYR A 77 4.27 13.55 -2.52
N HIS A 78 5.10 13.67 -3.55
CA HIS A 78 4.70 14.13 -4.88
C HIS A 78 4.70 12.93 -5.82
N TRP A 79 3.51 12.52 -6.30
CA TRP A 79 3.34 11.24 -6.97
C TRP A 79 4.08 11.15 -8.31
N GLU A 80 4.32 12.30 -8.95
CA GLU A 80 5.10 12.43 -10.17
C GLU A 80 6.55 11.95 -9.99
N ASP A 81 7.11 12.05 -8.77
CA ASP A 81 8.45 11.58 -8.45
C ASP A 81 8.55 10.04 -8.54
N GLY A 82 7.42 9.34 -8.35
CA GLY A 82 7.33 7.88 -8.34
C GLY A 82 6.94 7.24 -9.68
N VAL A 83 6.83 8.00 -10.77
CA VAL A 83 6.41 7.47 -12.08
C VAL A 83 7.44 7.76 -13.17
N GLY A 84 7.28 7.13 -14.33
CA GLY A 84 8.21 7.26 -15.45
C GLY A 84 9.49 6.43 -15.30
N PRO A 85 10.51 6.65 -16.16
CA PRO A 85 11.74 5.86 -16.16
C PRO A 85 12.49 5.98 -14.84
N GLN A 86 12.87 4.84 -14.25
CA GLN A 86 13.46 4.79 -12.89
C GLN A 86 14.73 5.66 -12.77
N GLU A 87 15.55 5.73 -13.81
CA GLU A 87 16.78 6.53 -13.83
C GLU A 87 16.53 8.06 -13.80
N GLN A 88 15.29 8.50 -14.03
CA GLN A 88 14.88 9.91 -13.98
C GLN A 88 14.14 10.27 -12.69
N ARG A 89 13.79 9.27 -11.86
CA ARG A 89 13.07 9.50 -10.61
C ARG A 89 14.02 10.11 -9.57
N PRO A 90 13.61 11.16 -8.84
CA PRO A 90 14.48 11.82 -7.88
C PRO A 90 14.57 11.02 -6.57
N THR A 91 15.76 10.99 -5.98
CA THR A 91 15.92 10.60 -4.58
C THR A 91 15.68 11.81 -3.68
N VAL A 92 14.71 11.72 -2.78
CA VAL A 92 14.29 12.84 -1.91
C VAL A 92 14.44 12.49 -0.44
N ARG A 93 14.53 13.54 0.39
CA ARG A 93 14.47 13.37 1.84
C ARG A 93 13.01 13.33 2.28
N GLU A 94 12.62 12.21 2.84
CA GLU A 94 11.30 11.98 3.41
C GLU A 94 11.29 12.43 4.88
N LEU A 95 10.31 13.26 5.26
CA LEU A 95 10.32 14.00 6.53
C LEU A 95 9.54 13.33 7.67
N ALA A 96 8.51 12.53 7.37
CA ALA A 96 7.68 11.86 8.37
C ALA A 96 8.47 10.80 9.16
N TRP A 97 9.32 10.05 8.45
CA TRP A 97 10.14 8.96 8.99
C TRP A 97 11.62 9.26 8.96
N GLN A 98 12.00 10.49 8.57
CA GLN A 98 13.39 10.97 8.52
C GLN A 98 14.29 10.07 7.67
N SER A 99 13.75 9.63 6.53
CA SER A 99 14.38 8.64 5.65
C SER A 99 14.76 9.26 4.30
N ILE A 100 15.41 8.46 3.45
CA ILE A 100 15.69 8.80 2.07
C ILE A 100 14.77 7.93 1.20
N GLU A 101 13.94 8.59 0.40
CA GLU A 101 13.02 7.94 -0.52
C GLU A 101 13.63 7.95 -1.93
N THR A 102 13.86 6.77 -2.51
CA THR A 102 14.48 6.64 -3.84
C THR A 102 13.47 6.74 -4.97
N ASN A 103 12.17 6.62 -4.66
CA ASN A 103 11.06 6.56 -5.59
C ASN A 103 11.15 5.41 -6.61
N ALA A 104 11.97 4.39 -6.31
CA ALA A 104 12.08 3.20 -7.16
C ALA A 104 10.78 2.38 -7.18
N PHE A 105 9.92 2.54 -6.17
CA PHE A 105 8.59 1.98 -6.10
C PHE A 105 7.54 3.11 -5.98
N GLY A 106 6.75 3.32 -7.02
CA GLY A 106 5.70 4.34 -7.04
C GLY A 106 4.36 3.79 -7.50
N THR A 107 3.57 4.65 -8.15
CA THR A 107 2.18 4.34 -8.55
C THR A 107 2.10 3.09 -9.42
N ASP A 108 2.93 2.99 -10.45
CA ASP A 108 2.87 1.89 -11.42
C ASP A 108 3.23 0.54 -10.79
N GLU A 109 4.28 0.52 -9.97
CA GLU A 109 4.72 -0.67 -9.26
C GLU A 109 3.68 -1.11 -8.23
N PHE A 110 3.10 -0.18 -7.46
CA PHE A 110 2.02 -0.48 -6.51
C PHE A 110 0.79 -1.06 -7.21
N LEU A 111 0.31 -0.44 -8.28
CA LEU A 111 -0.86 -0.94 -9.02
C LEU A 111 -0.58 -2.30 -9.67
N LYS A 112 0.67 -2.56 -10.09
CA LYS A 112 1.07 -3.88 -10.58
C LYS A 112 1.04 -4.92 -9.47
N LEU A 113 1.53 -4.60 -8.27
CA LEU A 113 1.43 -5.46 -7.09
C LEU A 113 -0.03 -5.77 -6.74
N CYS A 114 -0.90 -4.75 -6.69
CA CYS A 114 -2.34 -4.93 -6.47
C CYS A 114 -2.98 -5.88 -7.48
N ARG A 115 -2.64 -5.77 -8.78
CA ARG A 115 -3.12 -6.70 -9.81
C ARG A 115 -2.66 -8.13 -9.58
N LYS A 116 -1.39 -8.35 -9.22
CA LYS A 116 -0.84 -9.68 -8.91
C LYS A 116 -1.49 -10.32 -7.68
N MET A 117 -1.92 -9.48 -6.73
CA MET A 117 -2.49 -9.90 -5.46
C MET A 117 -4.02 -9.86 -5.41
N GLN A 118 -4.66 -9.36 -6.47
CA GLN A 118 -6.10 -9.17 -6.57
C GLN A 118 -6.67 -8.24 -5.48
N TRP A 119 -5.93 -7.18 -5.15
CA TRP A 119 -6.36 -6.16 -4.20
C TRP A 119 -6.99 -4.96 -4.92
N GLU A 120 -8.06 -4.42 -4.35
CA GLU A 120 -8.54 -3.09 -4.70
C GLU A 120 -7.52 -2.03 -4.19
N PRO A 121 -7.03 -1.11 -5.01
CA PRO A 121 -6.13 -0.05 -4.56
C PRO A 121 -6.91 1.09 -3.87
N MET A 122 -6.48 1.50 -2.68
CA MET A 122 -6.98 2.69 -1.99
C MET A 122 -5.88 3.75 -1.89
N MET A 123 -5.91 4.74 -2.79
CA MET A 123 -4.89 5.78 -2.91
C MET A 123 -5.14 6.94 -1.93
N ALA A 124 -4.09 7.37 -1.24
CA ALA A 124 -4.07 8.57 -0.40
C ALA A 124 -3.33 9.71 -1.13
N VAL A 125 -4.06 10.77 -1.47
CA VAL A 125 -3.50 11.97 -2.11
C VAL A 125 -2.83 12.89 -1.08
N ASN A 126 -1.81 13.64 -1.53
CA ASN A 126 -1.11 14.60 -0.70
C ASN A 126 -1.95 15.87 -0.48
N LEU A 127 -2.43 16.05 0.75
CA LEU A 127 -3.13 17.27 1.20
C LEU A 127 -2.33 18.03 2.27
N GLY A 128 -1.07 17.69 2.49
CA GLY A 128 -0.16 18.39 3.40
C GLY A 128 0.61 19.48 2.66
N THR A 129 1.50 19.09 1.75
CA THR A 129 2.28 20.01 0.91
C THR A 129 1.84 20.03 -0.55
N GLY A 130 1.02 19.07 -0.98
CA GLY A 130 0.48 18.99 -2.33
C GLY A 130 -0.68 19.94 -2.59
N THR A 131 -1.28 19.84 -3.78
CA THR A 131 -2.39 20.70 -4.21
C THR A 131 -3.62 19.90 -4.66
N PRO A 132 -4.83 20.49 -4.67
CA PRO A 132 -5.98 19.86 -5.29
C PRO A 132 -5.79 19.54 -6.78
N GLU A 133 -4.97 20.33 -7.49
CA GLU A 133 -4.62 20.07 -8.89
C GLU A 133 -3.71 18.86 -9.05
N GLU A 134 -2.71 18.70 -8.19
CA GLU A 134 -1.85 17.51 -8.13
C GLU A 134 -2.68 16.25 -7.86
N ALA A 135 -3.63 16.32 -6.90
CA ALA A 135 -4.56 15.22 -6.63
C ALA A 135 -5.44 14.89 -7.84
N ARG A 136 -5.99 15.90 -8.54
CA ARG A 136 -6.76 15.70 -9.77
C ARG A 136 -5.91 15.02 -10.85
N ASN A 137 -4.69 15.50 -11.05
CA ASN A 137 -3.79 14.98 -12.08
C ASN A 137 -3.42 13.51 -11.80
N TRP A 138 -3.25 13.14 -10.53
CA TRP A 138 -3.00 11.74 -10.18
C TRP A 138 -4.21 10.83 -10.45
N VAL A 139 -5.44 11.33 -10.31
CA VAL A 139 -6.65 10.56 -10.66
C VAL A 139 -6.83 10.45 -12.18
N GLU A 140 -6.36 11.43 -12.95
CA GLU A 140 -6.40 11.40 -14.41
C GLU A 140 -5.35 10.45 -15.00
N TYR A 141 -4.19 10.34 -14.35
CA TYR A 141 -3.09 9.44 -14.70
C TYR A 141 -3.49 7.96 -14.54
#